data_AF-A0A2V2PXI7-F1
#
_entry.id   AF-A0A2V2PXI7-F1
#
_cell.length_a   1.000
_cell.length_b   1.000
_cell.length_c   1.000
_cell.angle_alpha   90.00
_cell.angle_beta   90.00
_cell.angle_gamma   90.00
#
_symmetry.space_group_name_H-M   'P 1'
#
loop_
_entity.id
_entity.type
_entity.pdbx_description
1 polymer ?
#
loop_
_entity_poly.entity_id
_entity_poly.type
_entity_poly.pdbx_seq_one_letter_code
_entity_poly.pdbx_strand_id
1 'polypeptide(L)'
;AGRQQGRATDAAAFTEAYRRYCWTTEGLDGVRIAPFQILAVQGRSLAAVPHDEQLAWLDRLVEHDPTGLLRTTRRLVVDPADEASVRAGTDWWLELTGRGGEGMVVKPLGALVRDAKGRLVQPGVKVRGREYLRIIYGPEYTRPENLERLRSRFLGHKRSLALREYALGLEALDRLAEGEPLWRVHEAVFAVLALESEPVDPRL
;
A
#
# COMPACT_ATOMS: atom_id res chain seq x y z
N ALA A 1 -11.44 -27.59 -27.65
CA ALA A 1 -10.71 -26.43 -28.19
C ALA A 1 -10.92 -25.15 -27.37
N GLY A 2 -12.16 -24.66 -27.20
CA GLY A 2 -12.42 -23.35 -26.56
C GLY A 2 -11.88 -23.17 -25.13
N ARG A 3 -11.90 -24.23 -24.29
CA ARG A 3 -11.35 -24.17 -22.93
C ARG A 3 -9.85 -23.89 -22.91
N GLN A 4 -9.06 -24.58 -23.74
CA GLN A 4 -7.62 -24.39 -23.78
C GLN A 4 -7.25 -23.03 -24.38
N GLN A 5 -8.01 -22.56 -25.38
CA GLN A 5 -7.84 -21.22 -25.94
C GLN A 5 -8.01 -20.14 -24.86
N GLY A 6 -9.07 -20.24 -24.03
CA GLY A 6 -9.27 -19.30 -22.94
C GLY A 6 -8.13 -19.32 -21.91
N ARG A 7 -7.57 -20.49 -21.60
CA ARG A 7 -6.44 -20.61 -20.67
C ARG A 7 -5.16 -19.97 -21.23
N ALA A 8 -4.94 -20.10 -22.54
CA ALA A 8 -3.84 -19.42 -23.22
C ALA A 8 -3.99 -17.89 -23.14
N THR A 9 -5.21 -17.37 -23.33
CA THR A 9 -5.50 -15.93 -23.16
C THR A 9 -5.25 -15.46 -21.72
N ASP A 10 -5.69 -16.22 -20.72
CA ASP A 10 -5.45 -15.90 -19.30
C ASP A 10 -3.95 -15.88 -18.95
N ALA A 11 -3.19 -16.84 -19.48
CA ALA A 11 -1.73 -16.90 -19.31
C ALA A 11 -1.03 -15.71 -19.97
N ALA A 12 -1.45 -15.32 -21.17
CA ALA A 12 -0.91 -14.15 -21.86
C ALA A 12 -1.18 -12.85 -21.07
N ALA A 13 -2.39 -12.69 -20.52
CA ALA A 13 -2.75 -11.53 -19.69
C ALA A 13 -1.94 -11.49 -18.39
N PHE A 14 -1.70 -12.63 -17.76
CA PHE A 14 -0.77 -12.73 -16.62
C PHE A 14 0.65 -12.28 -16.99
N THR A 15 1.16 -12.73 -18.15
CA THR A 15 2.49 -12.36 -18.63
C THR A 15 2.60 -10.87 -18.90
N GLU A 16 1.58 -10.27 -19.49
CA GLU A 16 1.52 -8.84 -19.72
C GLU A 16 1.51 -8.06 -18.40
N ALA A 17 0.75 -8.53 -17.40
CA ALA A 17 0.63 -7.86 -16.11
C ALA A 17 1.97 -7.75 -15.38
N TYR A 18 2.72 -8.87 -15.21
CA TYR A 18 3.98 -8.81 -14.43
C TYR A 18 5.09 -8.07 -15.19
N ARG A 19 5.14 -8.15 -16.52
CA ARG A 19 6.20 -7.49 -17.31
C ARG A 19 6.19 -5.97 -17.18
N ARG A 20 5.04 -5.35 -16.86
CA ARG A 20 4.94 -3.90 -16.60
C ARG A 20 5.76 -3.46 -15.38
N TYR A 21 6.15 -4.40 -14.51
CA TYR A 21 6.94 -4.18 -13.30
C TYR A 21 8.39 -4.67 -13.43
N CYS A 22 8.84 -4.98 -14.66
CA CYS A 22 10.19 -5.47 -14.92
C CYS A 22 10.86 -4.64 -16.03
N TRP A 23 12.00 -4.04 -15.72
CA TRP A 23 12.86 -3.36 -16.69
C TRP A 23 14.31 -3.43 -16.24
N THR A 24 15.24 -3.29 -17.18
CA THR A 24 16.68 -3.23 -16.89
C THR A 24 17.04 -1.87 -16.29
N THR A 25 17.98 -1.84 -15.36
CA THR A 25 18.55 -0.63 -14.76
C THR A 25 20.06 -0.62 -14.93
N GLU A 26 20.66 0.57 -14.94
CA GLU A 26 22.11 0.78 -14.94
C GLU A 26 22.46 1.74 -13.79
N GLY A 27 23.06 1.21 -12.73
CA GLY A 27 23.21 2.00 -11.50
C GLY A 27 21.85 2.46 -10.95
N LEU A 28 21.66 3.77 -10.81
CA LEU A 28 20.38 4.37 -10.42
C LEU A 28 19.50 4.75 -11.61
N ASP A 29 20.00 4.66 -12.84
CA ASP A 29 19.22 4.96 -14.02
C ASP A 29 18.13 3.90 -14.22
N GLY A 30 16.89 4.37 -14.34
CA GLY A 30 15.69 3.53 -14.34
C GLY A 30 15.14 3.21 -12.94
N VAL A 31 15.84 3.58 -11.86
CA VAL A 31 15.29 3.53 -10.50
C VAL A 31 14.42 4.75 -10.23
N ARG A 32 13.31 4.54 -9.52
CA ARG A 32 12.38 5.59 -9.10
C ARG A 32 12.02 5.39 -7.63
N ILE A 33 12.15 6.43 -6.82
CA ILE A 33 11.75 6.44 -5.41
C ILE A 33 10.50 7.31 -5.28
N ALA A 34 9.39 6.71 -4.87
CA ALA A 34 8.14 7.43 -4.63
C ALA A 34 7.87 7.50 -3.11
N PRO A 35 8.39 8.50 -2.40
CA PRO A 35 8.13 8.64 -0.98
C PRO A 35 6.65 8.97 -0.75
N PHE A 36 6.11 8.47 0.37
CA PHE A 36 4.71 8.72 0.75
C PHE A 36 4.51 9.13 2.21
N GLN A 37 5.54 9.00 3.06
CA GLN A 37 5.55 9.50 4.45
C GLN A 37 6.99 9.87 4.85
N ILE A 38 7.13 10.93 5.63
CA ILE A 38 8.31 11.26 6.42
C ILE A 38 8.02 10.79 7.84
N LEU A 39 8.77 9.80 8.34
CA LEU A 39 8.44 9.14 9.59
C LEU A 39 8.92 9.93 10.83
N ALA A 40 10.10 10.50 10.76
CA ALA A 40 10.69 11.27 11.86
C ALA A 40 11.72 12.28 11.34
N VAL A 41 12.02 13.26 12.18
CA VAL A 41 13.16 14.18 12.07
C VAL A 41 13.91 14.19 13.41
N GLN A 42 15.03 14.89 13.49
CA GLN A 42 15.78 15.00 14.75
C GLN A 42 14.88 15.48 15.89
N GLY A 43 14.77 14.68 16.95
CA GLY A 43 14.00 14.99 18.15
C GLY A 43 12.48 14.92 18.00
N ARG A 44 11.94 14.41 16.87
CA ARG A 44 10.49 14.41 16.64
C ARG A 44 10.01 13.29 15.71
N SER A 45 9.05 12.51 16.19
CA SER A 45 8.20 11.65 15.37
C SER A 45 7.20 12.50 14.58
N LEU A 46 7.07 12.21 13.28
CA LEU A 46 6.12 12.88 12.38
C LEU A 46 4.90 11.99 12.07
N ALA A 47 4.77 10.88 12.78
CA ALA A 47 3.70 9.92 12.53
C ALA A 47 2.29 10.47 12.81
N ALA A 48 2.18 11.51 13.65
CA ALA A 48 0.93 12.22 13.94
C ALA A 48 0.59 13.34 12.95
N VAL A 49 1.45 13.61 11.95
CA VAL A 49 1.17 14.61 10.91
C VAL A 49 0.18 14.03 9.89
N PRO A 50 -0.91 14.75 9.54
CA PRO A 50 -1.88 14.34 8.53
C PRO A 50 -1.25 13.98 7.18
N HIS A 51 -1.91 13.09 6.44
CA HIS A 51 -1.34 12.48 5.23
C HIS A 51 -1.19 13.49 4.07
N ASP A 52 -2.11 14.44 3.94
CA ASP A 52 -2.05 15.52 2.95
C ASP A 52 -0.88 16.47 3.19
N GLU A 53 -0.63 16.86 4.43
CA GLU A 53 0.51 17.70 4.79
C GLU A 53 1.84 16.99 4.50
N GLN A 54 1.96 15.72 4.92
CA GLN A 54 3.10 14.85 4.60
C GLN A 54 3.38 14.80 3.09
N LEU A 55 2.34 14.58 2.31
CA LEU A 55 2.43 14.46 0.86
C LEU A 55 2.77 15.79 0.18
N ALA A 56 2.30 16.92 0.71
CA ALA A 56 2.68 18.26 0.24
C ALA A 56 4.18 18.54 0.49
N TRP A 57 4.74 18.13 1.63
CA TRP A 57 6.19 18.24 1.87
C TRP A 57 6.99 17.39 0.88
N LEU A 58 6.52 16.16 0.62
CA LEU A 58 7.18 15.25 -0.31
C LEU A 58 7.13 15.77 -1.76
N ASP A 59 6.05 16.44 -2.17
CA ASP A 59 6.00 17.10 -3.48
C ASP A 59 7.07 18.16 -3.62
N ARG A 60 7.29 18.97 -2.58
CA ARG A 60 8.36 19.99 -2.58
C ARG A 60 9.75 19.35 -2.67
N LEU A 61 9.96 18.19 -2.03
CA LEU A 61 11.21 17.45 -2.18
C LEU A 61 11.42 16.95 -3.62
N VAL A 62 10.35 16.44 -4.26
CA VAL A 62 10.40 15.99 -5.66
C VAL A 62 10.65 17.17 -6.60
N GLU A 63 9.99 18.30 -6.39
CA GLU A 63 10.15 19.53 -7.19
C GLU A 63 11.60 20.04 -7.19
N HIS A 64 12.28 19.90 -6.05
CA HIS A 64 13.67 20.32 -5.87
C HIS A 64 14.69 19.19 -6.04
N ASP A 65 14.31 18.02 -6.58
CA ASP A 65 15.25 16.94 -6.90
C ASP A 65 15.83 17.12 -8.31
N PRO A 66 17.07 17.60 -8.47
CA PRO A 66 17.68 17.76 -9.79
C PRO A 66 18.06 16.41 -10.44
N THR A 67 18.04 15.30 -9.70
CA THR A 67 18.46 13.99 -10.19
C THR A 67 17.35 13.24 -10.93
N GLY A 68 16.08 13.60 -10.68
CA GLY A 68 14.92 12.88 -11.21
C GLY A 68 14.74 11.46 -10.63
N LEU A 69 15.42 11.15 -9.52
CA LEU A 69 15.28 9.89 -8.80
C LEU A 69 13.95 9.84 -8.07
N LEU A 70 13.52 10.97 -7.50
CA LEU A 70 12.28 11.09 -6.77
C LEU A 70 11.08 11.22 -7.72
N ARG A 71 9.96 10.63 -7.33
CA ARG A 71 8.71 10.69 -8.07
C ARG A 71 7.55 11.04 -7.16
N THR A 72 6.70 11.95 -7.62
CA THR A 72 5.45 12.27 -6.93
C THR A 72 4.53 11.05 -6.86
N THR A 73 4.01 10.79 -5.66
CA THR A 73 2.95 9.81 -5.43
C THR A 73 1.61 10.40 -5.86
N ARG A 74 1.08 10.00 -7.03
CA ARG A 74 -0.26 10.42 -7.49
C ARG A 74 -1.33 10.04 -6.45
N ARG A 75 -2.31 10.93 -6.26
CA ARG A 75 -3.33 10.81 -5.23
C ARG A 75 -4.60 11.57 -5.60
N LEU A 76 -5.69 11.24 -4.92
CA LEU A 76 -6.97 11.91 -4.97
C LEU A 76 -7.60 11.86 -3.57
N VAL A 77 -8.07 13.00 -3.06
CA VAL A 77 -8.83 13.07 -1.81
C VAL A 77 -10.28 12.72 -2.12
N VAL A 78 -10.86 11.83 -1.32
CA VAL A 78 -12.25 11.36 -1.48
C VAL A 78 -12.99 11.58 -0.17
N ASP A 79 -14.15 12.22 -0.26
CA ASP A 79 -15.12 12.29 0.84
C ASP A 79 -16.08 11.09 0.74
N PRO A 80 -16.06 10.14 1.69
CA PRO A 80 -16.94 8.97 1.65
C PRO A 80 -18.42 9.30 1.89
N ALA A 81 -18.76 10.52 2.35
CA ALA A 81 -20.14 10.97 2.52
C ALA A 81 -20.72 11.62 1.24
N ASP A 82 -19.88 11.95 0.26
CA ASP A 82 -20.30 12.50 -1.04
C ASP A 82 -20.21 11.44 -2.14
N GLU A 83 -21.37 11.04 -2.67
CA GLU A 83 -21.43 10.07 -3.77
C GLU A 83 -20.69 10.53 -5.03
N ALA A 84 -20.65 11.83 -5.33
CA ALA A 84 -19.92 12.34 -6.48
C ALA A 84 -18.41 12.20 -6.30
N SER A 85 -17.90 12.50 -5.10
CA SER A 85 -16.51 12.26 -4.72
C SER A 85 -16.13 10.78 -4.81
N VAL A 86 -17.00 9.88 -4.31
CA VAL A 86 -16.79 8.42 -4.40
C VAL A 86 -16.74 7.94 -5.85
N ARG A 87 -17.62 8.45 -6.73
CA ARG A 87 -17.57 8.15 -8.17
C ARG A 87 -16.26 8.61 -8.79
N ALA A 88 -15.83 9.85 -8.52
CA ALA A 88 -14.56 10.38 -9.01
C ALA A 88 -13.35 9.53 -8.54
N GLY A 89 -13.36 9.09 -7.28
CA GLY A 89 -12.36 8.16 -6.75
C GLY A 89 -12.33 6.81 -7.47
N THR A 90 -13.51 6.27 -7.76
CA THR A 90 -13.66 5.01 -8.49
C THR A 90 -13.15 5.12 -9.93
N ASP A 91 -13.53 6.18 -10.64
CA ASP A 91 -13.13 6.41 -12.03
C ASP A 91 -11.62 6.64 -12.14
N TRP A 92 -11.03 7.40 -11.21
CA TRP A 92 -9.59 7.58 -11.13
C TRP A 92 -8.84 6.25 -10.94
N TRP A 93 -9.36 5.37 -10.08
CA TRP A 93 -8.77 4.05 -9.86
C TRP A 93 -8.93 3.13 -11.08
N LEU A 94 -10.08 3.18 -11.75
CA LEU A 94 -10.32 2.44 -13.00
C LEU A 94 -9.37 2.90 -14.12
N GLU A 95 -9.14 4.21 -14.27
CA GLU A 95 -8.17 4.73 -15.23
C GLU A 95 -6.74 4.27 -14.89
N LEU A 96 -6.32 4.44 -13.63
CA LEU A 96 -4.98 4.06 -13.16
C LEU A 96 -4.70 2.59 -13.43
N THR A 97 -5.63 1.72 -13.06
CA THR A 97 -5.48 0.27 -13.22
C THR A 97 -5.66 -0.18 -14.66
N GLY A 98 -6.53 0.46 -15.45
CA GLY A 98 -6.67 0.24 -16.88
C GLY A 98 -5.40 0.56 -17.67
N ARG A 99 -4.58 1.50 -17.17
CA ARG A 99 -3.27 1.85 -17.72
C ARG A 99 -2.13 0.95 -17.19
N GLY A 100 -2.44 -0.03 -16.34
CA GLY A 100 -1.48 -1.01 -15.81
C GLY A 100 -0.97 -0.75 -14.42
N GLY A 101 -1.45 0.29 -13.74
CA GLY A 101 -1.13 0.50 -12.33
C GLY A 101 -1.64 -0.65 -11.46
N GLU A 102 -0.92 -0.92 -10.38
CA GLU A 102 -1.27 -2.02 -9.46
C GLU A 102 -2.63 -1.80 -8.82
N GLY A 103 -2.94 -0.56 -8.48
CA GLY A 103 -4.12 -0.17 -7.70
C GLY A 103 -3.81 1.05 -6.84
N MET A 104 -4.49 1.13 -5.70
CA MET A 104 -4.32 2.23 -4.75
C MET A 104 -4.23 1.73 -3.31
N VAL A 105 -3.74 2.61 -2.44
CA VAL A 105 -3.84 2.46 -0.98
C VAL A 105 -4.76 3.57 -0.49
N VAL A 106 -5.91 3.20 0.08
CA VAL A 106 -6.86 4.13 0.69
C VAL A 106 -6.45 4.35 2.13
N LYS A 107 -6.24 5.60 2.54
CA LYS A 107 -5.82 5.97 3.89
C LYS A 107 -6.78 7.01 4.48
N PRO A 108 -6.99 7.03 5.80
CA PRO A 108 -7.57 8.20 6.45
C PRO A 108 -6.73 9.45 6.15
N LEU A 109 -7.39 10.60 5.98
CA LEU A 109 -6.68 11.86 5.74
C LEU A 109 -5.88 12.28 6.97
N GLY A 110 -6.51 12.20 8.16
CA GLY A 110 -5.83 12.42 9.44
C GLY A 110 -4.91 11.26 9.80
N ALA A 111 -3.89 11.55 10.59
CA ALA A 111 -3.06 10.53 11.22
C ALA A 111 -3.74 9.94 12.47
N LEU A 112 -3.38 8.70 12.82
CA LEU A 112 -3.78 8.05 14.09
C LEU A 112 -5.29 8.06 14.38
N VAL A 113 -6.11 8.01 13.32
CA VAL A 113 -7.57 8.12 13.43
C VAL A 113 -8.14 6.97 14.26
N ARG A 114 -9.11 7.29 15.10
CA ARG A 114 -9.85 6.32 15.94
C ARG A 114 -11.32 6.33 15.57
N ASP A 115 -11.95 5.17 15.67
CA ASP A 115 -13.40 5.03 15.51
C ASP A 115 -14.15 5.57 16.75
N ALA A 116 -15.48 5.59 16.67
CA ALA A 116 -16.35 6.05 17.77
C ALA A 116 -16.21 5.24 19.08
N LYS A 117 -15.53 4.08 19.03
CA LYS A 117 -15.23 3.23 20.20
C LYS A 117 -13.78 3.41 20.69
N GLY A 118 -13.06 4.40 20.17
CA GLY A 118 -11.67 4.70 20.52
C GLY A 118 -10.63 3.75 19.92
N ARG A 119 -11.03 2.84 19.03
CA ARG A 119 -10.12 1.85 18.41
C ARG A 119 -9.42 2.48 17.22
N LEU A 120 -8.12 2.21 17.09
CA LEU A 120 -7.33 2.68 15.94
C LEU A 120 -7.90 2.08 14.65
N VAL A 121 -8.15 2.93 13.65
CA VAL A 121 -8.57 2.47 12.32
C VAL A 121 -7.36 1.97 11.53
N GLN A 122 -7.60 1.18 10.49
CA GLN A 122 -6.52 0.71 9.61
C GLN A 122 -5.80 1.91 8.98
N PRO A 123 -4.46 1.98 9.06
CA PRO A 123 -3.69 3.12 8.55
C PRO A 123 -3.65 3.16 7.01
N GLY A 124 -3.97 2.04 6.36
CA GLY A 124 -4.13 1.96 4.91
C GLY A 124 -4.79 0.65 4.48
N VAL A 125 -5.62 0.73 3.44
CA VAL A 125 -6.28 -0.43 2.83
C VAL A 125 -5.88 -0.50 1.36
N LYS A 126 -5.25 -1.62 0.98
CA LYS A 126 -4.87 -1.89 -0.42
C LYS A 126 -6.08 -2.28 -1.26
N VAL A 127 -6.25 -1.64 -2.41
CA VAL A 127 -7.30 -1.93 -3.40
C VAL A 127 -6.63 -2.12 -4.76
N ARG A 128 -6.39 -3.39 -5.11
CA ARG A 128 -5.58 -3.79 -6.28
C ARG A 128 -6.46 -4.04 -7.50
N GLY A 129 -5.98 -3.61 -8.67
CA GLY A 129 -6.62 -3.73 -9.97
C GLY A 129 -6.78 -5.18 -10.42
N ARG A 130 -7.78 -5.41 -11.27
CA ARG A 130 -8.12 -6.74 -11.78
C ARG A 130 -6.93 -7.43 -12.46
N GLU A 131 -6.27 -6.76 -13.40
CA GLU A 131 -5.18 -7.41 -14.15
C GLU A 131 -3.95 -7.66 -13.27
N TYR A 132 -3.63 -6.75 -12.34
CA TYR A 132 -2.55 -6.96 -11.37
C TYR A 132 -2.79 -8.20 -10.49
N LEU A 133 -4.04 -8.42 -10.06
CA LEU A 133 -4.39 -9.56 -9.21
C LEU A 133 -4.18 -10.92 -9.86
N ARG A 134 -3.92 -11.01 -11.18
CA ARG A 134 -3.44 -12.25 -11.82
C ARG A 134 -2.08 -12.68 -11.27
N ILE A 135 -1.21 -11.73 -10.95
CA ILE A 135 0.12 -12.00 -10.36
C ILE A 135 -0.03 -12.68 -8.99
N ILE A 136 -1.10 -12.33 -8.26
CA ILE A 136 -1.33 -12.77 -6.88
C ILE A 136 -2.16 -14.06 -6.80
N TYR A 137 -3.25 -14.13 -7.57
CA TYR A 137 -4.21 -15.25 -7.52
C TYR A 137 -4.06 -16.26 -8.67
N GLY A 138 -3.12 -16.01 -9.58
CA GLY A 138 -2.87 -16.83 -10.75
C GLY A 138 -3.62 -16.36 -12.00
N PRO A 139 -3.21 -16.83 -13.19
CA PRO A 139 -3.71 -16.35 -14.48
C PRO A 139 -5.23 -16.52 -14.64
N GLU A 140 -5.78 -17.62 -14.13
CA GLU A 140 -7.17 -18.04 -14.32
C GLU A 140 -8.13 -17.55 -13.22
N TYR A 141 -7.68 -16.69 -12.30
CA TYR A 141 -8.46 -16.35 -11.10
C TYR A 141 -9.79 -15.63 -11.39
N THR A 142 -9.91 -14.98 -12.55
CA THR A 142 -11.11 -14.25 -12.98
C THR A 142 -12.23 -15.15 -13.49
N ARG A 143 -11.97 -16.45 -13.69
CA ARG A 143 -13.00 -17.41 -14.09
C ARG A 143 -14.07 -17.53 -12.99
N PRO A 144 -15.38 -17.61 -13.32
CA PRO A 144 -16.44 -17.60 -12.32
C PRO A 144 -16.26 -18.61 -11.19
N GLU A 145 -15.88 -19.84 -11.52
CA GLU A 145 -15.65 -20.92 -10.56
C GLU A 145 -14.48 -20.67 -9.60
N ASN A 146 -13.43 -19.99 -10.08
CA ASN A 146 -12.27 -19.63 -9.27
C ASN A 146 -12.57 -18.39 -8.43
N LEU A 147 -13.21 -17.39 -9.04
CA LEU A 147 -13.54 -16.13 -8.38
C LEU A 147 -14.51 -16.34 -7.22
N GLU A 148 -15.51 -17.19 -7.39
CA GLU A 148 -16.48 -17.49 -6.33
C GLU A 148 -15.80 -18.13 -5.12
N ARG A 149 -14.93 -19.12 -5.34
CA ARG A 149 -14.11 -19.74 -4.28
C ARG A 149 -13.19 -18.75 -3.58
N LEU A 150 -12.75 -17.72 -4.29
CA LEU A 150 -11.84 -16.70 -3.79
C LEU A 150 -12.56 -15.59 -3.03
N ARG A 151 -13.88 -15.44 -3.12
CA ARG A 151 -14.62 -14.40 -2.37
C ARG A 151 -14.71 -14.70 -0.88
N SER A 152 -14.79 -15.96 -0.49
CA SER A 152 -14.77 -16.37 0.93
C SER A 152 -13.36 -16.24 1.49
N ARG A 153 -13.06 -15.11 2.17
CA ARG A 153 -11.76 -14.88 2.81
C ARG A 153 -11.89 -14.29 4.21
N PHE A 154 -11.00 -14.72 5.09
CA PHE A 154 -10.92 -14.25 6.46
C PHE A 154 -9.82 -13.19 6.58
N LEU A 155 -10.23 -11.92 6.67
CA LEU A 155 -9.30 -10.78 6.80
C LEU A 155 -8.96 -10.41 8.25
N GLY A 156 -9.64 -11.01 9.23
CA GLY A 156 -9.57 -10.60 10.64
C GLY A 156 -8.15 -10.70 11.22
N HIS A 157 -7.47 -11.82 10.98
CA HIS A 157 -6.11 -12.04 11.51
C HIS A 157 -5.10 -11.05 10.92
N LYS A 158 -5.10 -10.83 9.59
CA LYS A 158 -4.21 -9.86 8.94
C LYS A 158 -4.49 -8.43 9.37
N ARG A 159 -5.77 -8.05 9.55
CA ARG A 159 -6.16 -6.74 10.08
C ARG A 159 -5.66 -6.51 11.50
N SER A 160 -5.71 -7.53 12.35
CA SER A 160 -5.19 -7.48 13.72
C SER A 160 -3.66 -7.33 13.74
N LEU A 161 -2.95 -8.13 12.92
CA LEU A 161 -1.50 -8.03 12.74
C LEU A 161 -1.08 -6.63 12.29
N ALA A 162 -1.70 -6.11 11.23
CA ALA A 162 -1.38 -4.78 10.71
C ALA A 162 -1.53 -3.66 11.76
N LEU A 163 -2.53 -3.74 12.65
CA LEU A 163 -2.69 -2.75 13.73
C LEU A 163 -1.63 -2.90 14.83
N ARG A 164 -1.26 -4.13 15.19
CA ARG A 164 -0.20 -4.40 16.17
C ARG A 164 1.17 -3.92 15.65
N GLU A 165 1.51 -4.30 14.42
CA GLU A 165 2.73 -3.86 13.73
C GLU A 165 2.77 -2.34 13.61
N TYR A 166 1.66 -1.72 13.21
CA TYR A 166 1.58 -0.26 13.12
C TYR A 166 1.82 0.42 14.46
N ALA A 167 1.16 -0.04 15.54
CA ALA A 167 1.35 0.51 16.88
C ALA A 167 2.81 0.38 17.37
N LEU A 168 3.46 -0.77 17.12
CA LEU A 168 4.86 -0.98 17.46
C LEU A 168 5.79 -0.07 16.63
N GLY A 169 5.48 0.14 15.35
CA GLY A 169 6.21 1.09 14.51
C GLY A 169 6.12 2.53 15.02
N LEU A 170 4.94 2.96 15.48
CA LEU A 170 4.75 4.27 16.10
C LEU A 170 5.59 4.41 17.38
N GLU A 171 5.50 3.42 18.26
CA GLU A 171 6.28 3.37 19.51
C GLU A 171 7.79 3.45 19.24
N ALA A 172 8.28 2.72 18.24
CA ALA A 172 9.69 2.76 17.85
C ALA A 172 10.13 4.18 17.41
N LEU A 173 9.28 4.88 16.66
CA LEU A 173 9.56 6.24 16.20
C LEU A 173 9.53 7.25 17.34
N ASP A 174 8.60 7.11 18.28
CA ASP A 174 8.48 8.00 19.44
C ASP A 174 9.69 7.82 20.38
N ARG A 175 10.06 6.57 20.69
CA ARG A 175 11.28 6.25 21.48
C ARG A 175 12.55 6.79 20.82
N LEU A 176 12.65 6.68 19.49
CA LEU A 176 13.77 7.24 18.73
C LEU A 176 13.81 8.77 18.84
N ALA A 177 12.67 9.42 18.71
CA ALA A 177 12.55 10.88 18.79
C ALA A 177 12.88 11.42 20.19
N GLU A 178 12.51 10.70 21.24
CA GLU A 178 12.77 11.06 22.64
C GLU A 178 14.21 10.77 23.08
N GLY A 179 15.00 10.10 22.23
CA GLY A 179 16.40 9.77 22.54
C GLY A 179 16.52 8.64 23.56
N GLU A 180 15.55 7.72 23.62
CA GLU A 180 15.65 6.53 24.46
C GLU A 180 16.86 5.66 24.06
N PRO A 181 17.40 4.86 24.99
CA PRO A 181 18.46 3.91 24.68
C PRO A 181 18.08 2.98 23.52
N LEU A 182 19.05 2.65 22.66
CA LEU A 182 18.81 1.87 21.44
C LEU A 182 18.07 0.54 21.67
N TRP A 183 18.30 -0.13 22.79
CA TRP A 183 17.62 -1.38 23.12
C TRP A 183 16.10 -1.22 23.32
N ARG A 184 15.64 -0.04 23.79
CA ARG A 184 14.21 0.30 23.88
C ARG A 184 13.60 0.53 22.51
N VAL A 185 14.31 1.20 21.62
CA VAL A 185 13.86 1.36 20.22
C VAL A 185 13.78 -0.01 19.54
N HIS A 186 14.84 -0.81 19.68
CA HIS A 186 14.94 -2.15 19.09
C HIS A 186 13.91 -3.15 19.64
N GLU A 187 13.48 -3.03 20.89
CA GLU A 187 12.41 -3.85 21.46
C GLU A 187 11.14 -3.79 20.58
N ALA A 188 10.70 -2.58 20.22
CA ALA A 188 9.51 -2.39 19.38
C ALA A 188 9.77 -2.81 17.91
N VAL A 189 10.95 -2.49 17.36
CA VAL A 189 11.34 -2.88 15.99
C VAL A 189 11.39 -4.41 15.83
N PHE A 190 12.00 -5.12 16.78
CA PHE A 190 12.09 -6.58 16.72
C PHE A 190 10.75 -7.25 17.00
N ALA A 191 9.86 -6.63 17.77
CA ALA A 191 8.49 -7.11 17.90
C ALA A 191 7.74 -7.07 16.56
N VAL A 192 7.91 -6.03 15.73
CA VAL A 192 7.35 -6.01 14.36
C VAL A 192 7.89 -7.18 13.54
N LEU A 193 9.22 -7.41 13.57
CA LEU A 193 9.83 -8.51 12.84
C LEU A 193 9.32 -9.89 13.31
N ALA A 194 9.10 -10.05 14.61
CA ALA A 194 8.52 -11.27 15.17
C ALA A 194 7.07 -11.49 14.71
N LEU A 195 6.26 -10.44 14.64
CA LEU A 195 4.87 -10.51 14.15
C LEU A 195 4.77 -10.89 12.67
N GLU A 196 5.69 -10.40 11.83
CA GLU A 196 5.76 -10.78 10.41
C GLU A 196 6.11 -12.27 10.19
N SER A 197 6.53 -12.98 11.24
CA SER A 197 6.73 -14.43 11.20
C SER A 197 5.46 -15.23 11.53
N GLU A 198 4.36 -14.58 11.97
CA GLU A 198 3.05 -15.23 12.14
C GLU A 198 2.50 -15.66 10.76
N PRO A 199 2.06 -16.92 10.59
CA PRO A 199 1.58 -17.40 9.29
C PRO A 199 0.28 -16.70 8.88
N VAL A 200 0.32 -15.99 7.76
CA VAL A 200 -0.85 -15.37 7.13
C VAL A 200 -0.99 -15.83 5.68
N ASP A 201 -2.20 -15.72 5.11
CA ASP A 201 -2.39 -15.97 3.67
C ASP A 201 -1.51 -14.98 2.87
N PRO A 202 -0.50 -15.46 2.12
CA PRO A 202 0.48 -14.60 1.45
C PRO A 202 -0.14 -13.77 0.31
N ARG A 203 -1.38 -14.06 -0.06
CA ARG A 203 -2.10 -13.33 -1.10
C ARG A 203 -2.78 -12.07 -0.58
N LEU A 204 -2.93 -11.91 0.75
CA LEU A 204 -3.67 -10.84 1.38
C LEU A 204 -2.88 -9.54 1.51
#